data_AF-A0A554JGM3-F1
#
_entry.id   AF-A0A554JGM3-F1
#
_cell.length_a   1.000
_cell.length_b   1.000
_cell.length_c   1.000
_cell.angle_alpha   90.00
_cell.angle_beta   90.00
_cell.angle_gamma   90.00
#
_symmetry.space_group_name_H-M   'P 1'
#
loop_
_entity.id
_entity.type
_entity.pdbx_description
1 polymer ?
#
loop_
_entity_poly.entity_id
_entity_poly.type
_entity_poly.pdbx_seq_one_letter_code
_entity_poly.pdbx_strand_id
1 'polypeptide(L)' 'MTDTQEKKEELKIEHISVKVADKRVIDDISMHIRRGEIHALMGPNGSGKSSLAYAIAGHP' A
#
# COMPACT_ATOMS: atom_id res chain seq x y z
N MET A 1 33.74 -0.03 12.09
CA MET A 1 32.67 0.98 11.94
C MET A 1 31.74 0.45 10.85
N THR A 2 30.84 -0.44 11.22
CA THR A 2 29.80 -0.97 10.34
C THR A 2 28.51 -0.45 10.91
N ASP A 3 27.85 0.43 10.17
CA ASP A 3 26.53 0.97 10.47
C ASP A 3 25.58 -0.17 10.79
N THR A 4 25.24 -0.32 12.06
CA THR A 4 24.05 -1.03 12.49
C THR A 4 22.89 -0.16 12.03
N GLN A 5 22.46 -0.34 10.78
CA GLN A 5 21.23 0.25 10.25
C GLN A 5 20.09 -0.28 11.13
N GLU A 6 19.62 0.54 12.07
CA GLU A 6 18.38 0.29 12.79
C GLU A 6 17.32 -0.01 11.74
N LYS A 7 16.70 -1.19 11.84
CA LYS A 7 15.63 -1.61 10.96
C LYS A 7 14.50 -0.59 11.12
N LYS A 8 14.43 0.36 10.20
CA LYS A 8 13.39 1.40 10.19
C LYS A 8 12.07 0.66 10.03
N GLU A 9 11.28 0.63 11.10
CA GLU A 9 9.94 0.05 11.07
C GLU A 9 9.11 0.85 10.05
N GLU A 10 8.93 0.28 8.86
CA GLU A 10 8.20 0.88 7.76
C GLU A 10 7.33 -0.17 7.06
N LEU A 11 6.13 0.24 6.66
CA LEU A 11 5.30 -0.52 5.74
C LEU A 11 5.70 -0.12 4.32
N LYS A 12 6.32 -1.06 3.61
CA LYS A 12 6.73 -0.89 2.22
C LYS A 12 5.83 -1.74 1.33
N ILE A 13 5.20 -1.11 0.35
CA ILE A 13 4.40 -1.78 -0.68
C ILE A 13 5.01 -1.38 -2.02
N GLU A 14 5.31 -2.36 -2.86
CA GLU A 14 5.97 -2.16 -4.14
C GLU A 14 5.18 -2.84 -5.26
N HIS A 15 4.92 -2.08 -6.32
CA HIS A 15 4.33 -2.58 -7.57
C HIS A 15 3.00 -3.35 -7.38
N ILE A 16 2.17 -2.91 -6.43
CA ILE A 16 0.90 -3.58 -6.16
C ILE A 16 -0.07 -3.34 -7.31
N SER A 17 -0.67 -4.42 -7.80
CA SER A 17 -1.74 -4.39 -8.78
C SER A 17 -2.89 -5.23 -8.26
N VAL A 18 -4.11 -4.69 -8.30
CA VAL A 18 -5.30 -5.36 -7.78
C VAL A 18 -6.34 -5.45 -8.89
N LYS A 19 -6.84 -6.66 -9.11
CA LYS A 19 -7.94 -6.96 -10.01
C LYS A 19 -9.16 -7.37 -9.18
N VAL A 20 -10.30 -6.73 -9.42
CA VAL A 20 -11.58 -7.10 -8.81
C VAL A 20 -12.51 -7.50 -9.94
N ALA A 21 -13.03 -8.74 -9.88
CA ALA A 21 -13.67 -9.40 -11.02
C ALA A 21 -12.78 -9.30 -12.28
N ASP A 22 -13.27 -8.67 -13.36
CA ASP A 22 -12.51 -8.47 -14.59
C ASP A 22 -11.86 -7.10 -14.76
N LYS A 23 -11.95 -6.24 -13.75
CA LYS A 23 -11.44 -4.88 -13.80
C LYS A 23 -10.16 -4.74 -12.97
N ARG A 24 -9.10 -4.22 -13.59
CA ARG A 24 -7.94 -3.71 -12.85
C ARG A 24 -8.35 -2.42 -12.13
N VAL A 25 -8.32 -2.43 -10.80
CA VAL A 25 -8.73 -1.30 -9.95
C VAL A 25 -7.54 -0.55 -9.36
N ILE A 26 -6.42 -1.24 -9.19
CA ILE A 26 -5.12 -0.68 -8.81
C ILE A 26 -4.11 -1.19 -9.83
N ASP A 27 -3.29 -0.29 -10.36
CA ASP A 27 -2.30 -0.57 -11.38
C ASP A 27 -0.94 -0.01 -10.93
N ASP A 28 -0.02 -0.91 -10.60
CA ASP A 28 1.38 -0.61 -10.32
C ASP A 28 1.62 0.54 -9.32
N ILE A 29 1.06 0.42 -8.11
CA ILE A 29 1.27 1.42 -7.05
C ILE A 29 2.39 0.98 -6.10
N SER A 30 3.27 1.93 -5.78
CA SER A 30 4.28 1.79 -4.73
C SER A 30 4.09 2.87 -3.68
N MET A 31 4.10 2.50 -2.40
CA MET A 31 3.98 3.44 -1.29
C MET A 31 4.76 2.98 -0.05
N HIS A 32 5.34 3.93 0.67
CA HIS A 32 6.10 3.68 1.89
C HIS A 32 5.47 4.49 3.03
N ILE A 33 5.15 3.84 4.15
CA ILE A 33 4.60 4.48 5.35
C ILE A 33 5.58 4.22 6.49
N ARG A 34 6.15 5.29 7.07
CA ARG A 34 7.07 5.16 8.20
C ARG A 34 6.30 5.06 9.52
N ARG A 35 6.91 4.46 10.53
CA ARG A 35 6.34 4.40 11.89
C ARG A 35 5.95 5.78 12.40
N GLY A 36 4.70 5.90 12.86
CA GLY A 36 4.15 7.13 13.41
C GLY A 36 3.50 8.07 12.39
N GLU A 37 3.54 7.74 11.10
CA GLU A 37 2.87 8.52 10.05
C GLU A 37 1.42 8.08 9.88
N ILE A 38 0.55 9.07 9.61
CA ILE A 38 -0.84 8.85 9.23
C ILE A 38 -0.99 9.31 7.77
N HIS A 39 -1.40 8.40 6.91
CA HIS A 39 -1.66 8.68 5.49
C HIS A 39 -3.16 8.65 5.21
N ALA A 40 -3.65 9.62 4.46
CA ALA A 40 -5.02 9.66 3.98
C ALA A 40 -5.12 9.11 2.55
N LEU A 41 -5.93 8.08 2.35
CA LEU A 41 -6.24 7.54 1.03
C LEU A 41 -7.54 8.17 0.51
N MET A 42 -7.42 9.07 -0.47
CA MET A 42 -8.54 9.85 -1.00
C MET A 42 -8.77 9.60 -2.49
N GLY A 43 -10.00 9.84 -2.97
CA GLY A 43 -10.36 9.72 -4.39
C GLY A 43 -11.85 9.43 -4.61
N PRO A 44 -12.35 9.54 -5.86
CA PRO A 44 -13.75 9.31 -6.21
C PRO A 44 -14.26 7.90 -5.88
N ASN A 45 -15.58 7.71 -5.84
CA ASN A 45 -16.16 6.38 -5.66
C ASN A 45 -15.70 5.44 -6.79
N GLY A 46 -15.34 4.20 -6.44
CA GLY A 46 -14.83 3.22 -7.39
C GLY A 46 -13.33 3.36 -7.77
N SER A 47 -12.59 4.29 -7.19
CA SER A 47 -11.15 4.48 -7.45
C SER A 47 -10.22 3.41 -6.84
N GLY A 48 -10.75 2.33 -6.27
CA GLY A 48 -9.95 1.24 -5.70
C GLY A 48 -9.45 1.43 -4.26
N LYS A 49 -9.90 2.46 -3.53
CA LYS A 49 -9.44 2.75 -2.15
C LYS A 49 -9.59 1.56 -1.20
N SER A 50 -10.80 1.01 -1.09
CA SER A 50 -11.06 -0.16 -0.24
C SER A 50 -10.31 -1.39 -0.74
N SER A 51 -10.20 -1.57 -2.07
CA SER A 51 -9.44 -2.67 -2.66
C SER A 51 -7.95 -2.61 -2.30
N LEU A 52 -7.35 -1.42 -2.32
CA LEU A 52 -5.98 -1.21 -1.87
C LEU A 52 -5.84 -1.50 -0.37
N ALA A 53 -6.75 -0.98 0.46
CA ALA A 53 -6.73 -1.22 1.90
C ALA A 53 -6.84 -2.72 2.25
N TYR A 54 -7.71 -3.46 1.56
CA TYR A 54 -7.87 -4.90 1.74
C TYR A 54 -6.62 -5.68 1.30
N ALA A 55 -6.03 -5.31 0.15
CA ALA A 55 -4.81 -5.94 -0.32
C ALA A 55 -3.65 -5.74 0.66
N ILE A 56 -3.50 -4.53 1.22
CA ILE A 56 -2.49 -4.22 2.25
C ILE A 56 -2.75 -5.01 3.54
N ALA A 57 -4.02 -5.17 3.92
CA ALA A 57 -4.41 -5.91 5.11
C ALA A 57 -4.33 -7.44 4.97
N GLY A 58 -4.01 -7.96 3.77
CA GLY A 58 -3.98 -9.39 3.49
C GLY A 58 -5.37 -10.06 3.51
N HIS A 59 -6.43 -9.31 3.18
CA HIS A 59 -7.79 -9.83 3.11
C HIS A 59 -8.04 -10.49 1.74
N PRO A 60 -8.50 -11.77 1.69
CA PRO A 60 -8.73 -12.50 0.44
C PRO A 60 -9.93 -11.99 -0.38
#